data_AF-A0A821TD74-F1
#
_entry.id   AF-A0A821TD74-F1
#
_cell.length_a   1.000
_cell.length_b   1.000
_cell.length_c   1.000
_cell.angle_alpha   90.00
_cell.angle_beta   90.00
_cell.angle_gamma   90.00
#
_symmetry.space_group_name_H-M   'P 1'
#
loop_
_entity.id
_entity.type
_entity.pdbx_description
1 polymer ?
#
loop_
_entity_poly.entity_id
_entity_poly.type
_entity_poly.pdbx_seq_one_letter_code
_entity_poly.pdbx_strand_id
1 'polypeptide(L)'
;EKTTVITADFVIVGGGTAGCVLAARLAERGFETLLISSGSNDTSNPMMRQKSEFARLQRTLFFKHYLPSNASPNLNNRTLDAIVWKTLGGNSVNGGGMERMMANDWNSFVDATRDTSFHHENMSRYYKMVENFTSTDSSLVSNIHGNNGPIKITQAHDTIFKEVWKNVAHELNEAFSEDLADNMDHGLSFEPSSYTDGLRSWSGDAYLTPNIAKYPNLKVMTSTTAIKFNLNEITKRIDNILFLSFDGFFYGVAKKEYILSAGTFYSPHILMLSGIGDPEILQKHQIPVKHELRQVGKHMMDNGAIIVRYKTENLPINQSIPVGEDMPLFSI
;
A
#
# COMPACT_ATOMS: atom_id res chain seq x y z
N GLU A 1 -6.73 -9.85 33.77
CA GLU A 1 -5.75 -8.78 33.49
C GLU A 1 -6.48 -7.45 33.32
N LYS A 2 -5.85 -6.34 33.70
CA LYS A 2 -6.47 -4.99 33.62
C LYS A 2 -6.35 -4.49 32.18
N THR A 3 -7.43 -4.59 31.40
CA THR A 3 -7.44 -4.05 30.03
C THR A 3 -7.45 -2.53 30.07
N THR A 4 -6.49 -1.90 29.38
CA THR A 4 -6.38 -0.43 29.34
C THR A 4 -7.24 0.14 28.20
N VAL A 5 -7.95 1.24 28.44
CA VAL A 5 -8.78 1.91 27.44
C VAL A 5 -8.05 3.11 26.86
N ILE A 6 -8.03 3.23 25.53
CA ILE A 6 -7.54 4.40 24.80
C ILE A 6 -8.69 4.96 23.97
N THR A 7 -9.00 6.24 24.17
CA THR A 7 -10.08 6.92 23.47
C THR A 7 -9.50 7.94 22.48
N ALA A 8 -10.10 8.02 21.29
CA ALA A 8 -9.77 8.99 20.24
C ALA A 8 -11.04 9.38 19.47
N ASP A 9 -11.02 10.44 18.66
CA ASP A 9 -12.12 10.73 17.73
C ASP A 9 -12.23 9.62 16.68
N PHE A 10 -11.08 9.26 16.10
CA PHE A 10 -10.97 8.22 15.08
C PHE A 10 -9.99 7.13 15.53
N VAL A 11 -10.40 5.87 15.36
CA VAL A 11 -9.54 4.71 15.58
C VAL A 11 -9.35 3.98 14.26
N ILE A 12 -8.11 3.98 13.76
CA ILE A 12 -7.72 3.40 12.48
C ILE A 12 -6.97 2.10 12.74
N VAL A 13 -7.44 1.01 12.13
CA VAL A 13 -6.88 -0.34 12.27
C VAL A 13 -6.11 -0.69 10.99
N GLY A 14 -4.78 -0.67 11.08
CA GLY A 14 -3.87 -1.00 9.99
C GLY A 14 -3.04 0.20 9.53
N GLY A 15 -1.76 0.22 9.88
CA GLY A 15 -0.79 1.24 9.44
C GLY A 15 -0.18 0.98 8.07
N GLY A 16 -0.96 0.51 7.10
CA GLY A 16 -0.55 0.37 5.70
C GLY A 16 -0.72 1.67 4.90
N THR A 17 -0.64 1.60 3.57
CA THR A 17 -0.79 2.74 2.65
C THR A 17 -1.97 3.64 3.02
N ALA A 18 -3.20 3.11 2.99
CA ALA A 18 -4.40 3.89 3.27
C ALA A 18 -4.48 4.40 4.72
N GLY A 19 -4.10 3.57 5.69
CA GLY A 19 -4.17 3.93 7.11
C GLY A 19 -3.22 5.06 7.50
N CYS A 20 -1.99 5.06 6.93
CA CYS A 20 -1.05 6.16 7.12
C CYS A 20 -1.60 7.50 6.59
N VAL A 21 -2.20 7.49 5.39
CA VAL A 21 -2.80 8.71 4.80
C VAL A 21 -3.93 9.23 5.67
N LEU A 22 -4.88 8.36 6.02
CA LEU A 22 -6.04 8.76 6.81
C LEU A 22 -5.63 9.29 8.20
N ALA A 23 -4.70 8.62 8.86
CA ALA A 23 -4.23 9.02 10.18
C ALA A 23 -3.60 10.42 10.16
N ALA A 24 -2.72 10.67 9.19
CA ALA A 24 -2.10 11.97 9.01
C ALA A 24 -3.14 13.06 8.68
N ARG A 25 -4.00 12.83 7.69
CA ARG A 25 -4.98 13.84 7.25
C ARG A 25 -6.02 14.18 8.32
N LEU A 26 -6.46 13.21 9.13
CA LEU A 26 -7.38 13.46 10.25
C LEU A 26 -6.69 14.24 11.38
N ALA A 27 -5.42 13.91 11.67
CA ALA A 27 -4.64 14.65 12.66
C ALA A 27 -4.37 16.11 12.21
N GLU A 28 -4.06 16.33 10.93
CA GLU A 28 -3.90 17.67 10.34
C GLU A 28 -5.17 18.53 10.49
N ARG A 29 -6.36 17.90 10.53
CA ARG A 29 -7.66 18.56 10.75
C ARG A 29 -7.97 18.79 12.23
N GLY A 30 -7.08 18.42 13.14
CA GLY A 30 -7.22 18.63 14.59
C GLY A 30 -7.97 17.52 15.34
N PHE A 31 -8.26 16.38 14.71
CA PHE A 31 -8.94 15.27 15.39
C PHE A 31 -7.99 14.40 16.19
N GLU A 32 -8.42 13.94 17.36
CA GLU A 32 -7.67 12.92 18.11
C GLU A 32 -7.71 11.61 17.34
N THR A 33 -6.54 11.11 16.93
CA THR A 33 -6.46 9.95 16.03
C THR A 33 -5.57 8.89 16.63
N LEU A 34 -6.10 7.67 16.76
CA LEU A 34 -5.34 6.47 17.14
C LEU A 34 -5.14 5.59 15.91
N LEU A 35 -3.89 5.38 15.50
CA LEU A 35 -3.51 4.40 14.49
C LEU A 35 -2.90 3.15 15.14
N ILE A 36 -3.49 1.99 14.88
CA ILE A 36 -3.00 0.68 15.34
C ILE A 36 -2.32 -0.03 14.17
N SER A 37 -1.05 -0.40 14.33
CA SER A 37 -0.27 -1.12 13.32
C SER A 37 0.44 -2.34 13.91
N SER A 38 0.27 -3.50 13.26
CA SER A 38 0.98 -4.73 13.64
C SER A 38 2.46 -4.69 13.26
N GLY A 39 2.85 -3.80 12.34
CA GLY A 39 4.23 -3.59 11.91
C GLY A 39 5.03 -2.71 12.87
N SER A 40 6.34 -2.90 12.88
CA SER A 40 7.31 -2.03 13.55
C SER A 40 7.42 -0.67 12.87
N ASN A 41 7.95 0.31 13.60
CA ASN A 41 8.35 1.58 13.01
C ASN A 41 9.78 1.46 12.45
N ASP A 42 9.90 1.15 11.16
CA ASP A 42 11.19 0.98 10.48
C ASP A 42 11.54 2.17 9.59
N THR A 43 10.93 3.34 9.80
CA THR A 43 11.12 4.50 8.91
C THR A 43 12.54 5.06 8.92
N SER A 44 13.33 4.79 9.96
CA SER A 44 14.75 5.12 10.04
C SER A 44 15.68 4.02 9.55
N ASN A 45 15.16 2.82 9.24
CA ASN A 45 15.99 1.67 8.87
C ASN A 45 16.58 1.88 7.45
N PRO A 46 17.92 1.89 7.28
CA PRO A 46 18.55 2.07 5.97
C PRO A 46 18.08 1.07 4.92
N MET A 47 17.81 -0.19 5.32
CA MET A 47 17.36 -1.23 4.39
C MET A 47 15.96 -0.98 3.84
N MET A 48 15.12 -0.23 4.57
CA MET A 48 13.80 0.22 4.09
C MET A 48 13.93 1.41 3.14
N ARG A 49 14.83 2.33 3.49
CA ARG A 49 14.96 3.63 2.83
C ARG A 49 15.76 3.57 1.53
N GLN A 50 16.88 2.86 1.50
CA GLN A 50 17.82 2.98 0.39
C GLN A 50 17.42 2.08 -0.78
N LYS A 51 17.44 2.61 -2.01
CA LYS A 51 17.17 1.86 -3.24
C LYS A 51 18.16 0.71 -3.44
N SER A 52 19.44 0.95 -3.14
CA SER A 52 20.52 -0.06 -3.15
C SER A 52 20.18 -1.31 -2.34
N GLU A 53 19.44 -1.12 -1.25
CA GLU A 53 19.16 -2.15 -0.26
C GLU A 53 17.92 -2.99 -0.58
N PHE A 54 17.15 -2.62 -1.61
CA PHE A 54 15.88 -3.27 -1.89
C PHE A 54 16.01 -4.77 -2.13
N ALA A 55 17.06 -5.21 -2.83
CA ALA A 55 17.31 -6.63 -3.07
C ALA A 55 17.63 -7.40 -1.77
N ARG A 56 18.30 -6.76 -0.80
CA ARG A 56 18.53 -7.32 0.55
C ARG A 56 17.24 -7.33 1.36
N LEU A 57 16.47 -6.24 1.29
CA LEU A 57 15.16 -6.13 1.92
C LEU A 57 14.20 -7.23 1.46
N GLN A 58 14.13 -7.51 0.15
CA GLN A 58 13.31 -8.58 -0.40
C GLN A 58 13.68 -9.97 0.12
N ARG A 59 14.95 -10.22 0.43
CA ARG A 59 15.40 -11.49 1.02
C ARG A 59 15.24 -11.56 2.54
N THR A 60 14.94 -10.44 3.20
CA THR A 60 14.80 -10.37 4.65
C THR A 60 13.38 -10.72 5.10
N LEU A 61 13.24 -11.86 5.78
CA LEU A 61 11.94 -12.35 6.25
C LEU A 61 11.36 -11.55 7.43
N PHE A 62 12.21 -10.88 8.21
CA PHE A 62 11.82 -10.18 9.44
C PHE A 62 10.69 -9.14 9.23
N PHE A 63 10.67 -8.49 8.06
CA PHE A 63 9.70 -7.44 7.73
C PHE A 63 8.47 -7.95 6.98
N LYS A 64 8.31 -9.27 6.89
CA LYS A 64 7.31 -9.92 6.07
C LYS A 64 6.45 -10.85 6.90
N HIS A 65 5.20 -10.96 6.51
CA HIS A 65 4.32 -12.03 6.96
C HIS A 65 3.95 -12.91 5.77
N TYR A 66 4.13 -14.20 5.95
CA TYR A 66 3.81 -15.21 4.96
C TYR A 66 2.40 -15.72 5.18
N LEU A 67 1.61 -15.73 4.11
CA LEU A 67 0.24 -16.20 4.06
C LEU A 67 0.21 -17.44 3.18
N PRO A 68 0.36 -18.64 3.78
CA PRO A 68 0.37 -19.87 3.01
C PRO A 68 -0.98 -20.10 2.35
N SER A 69 -0.93 -20.64 1.13
CA SER A 69 -2.13 -21.01 0.37
C SER A 69 -2.28 -22.54 0.30
N ASN A 70 -3.48 -23.02 0.00
CA ASN A 70 -3.69 -24.43 -0.30
C ASN A 70 -3.16 -24.76 -1.71
N ALA A 71 -2.71 -26.00 -1.90
CA ALA A 71 -2.35 -26.49 -3.23
C ALA A 71 -3.54 -26.39 -4.19
N SER A 72 -3.28 -25.93 -5.42
CA SER A 72 -4.32 -25.75 -6.43
C SER A 72 -4.05 -26.62 -7.66
N PRO A 73 -5.04 -27.37 -8.18
CA PRO A 73 -4.89 -28.11 -9.43
C PRO A 73 -4.63 -27.17 -10.62
N ASN A 74 -5.14 -25.94 -10.57
CA ASN A 74 -4.87 -24.90 -11.57
C ASN A 74 -3.41 -24.41 -11.56
N LEU A 75 -2.63 -24.79 -10.55
CA LEU A 75 -1.22 -24.44 -10.39
C LEU A 75 -0.30 -25.67 -10.39
N ASN A 76 -0.74 -26.78 -11.02
CA ASN A 76 -0.05 -28.08 -10.99
C ASN A 76 0.17 -28.60 -9.56
N ASN A 77 -0.85 -28.46 -8.70
CA ASN A 77 -0.84 -28.85 -7.29
C ASN A 77 0.23 -28.13 -6.44
N ARG A 78 0.68 -26.95 -6.88
CA ARG A 78 1.56 -26.08 -6.08
C ARG A 78 0.75 -25.11 -5.23
N THR A 79 1.41 -24.57 -4.20
CA THR A 79 0.96 -23.41 -3.46
C THR A 79 1.52 -22.14 -4.10
N LEU A 80 0.79 -21.03 -3.96
CA LEU A 80 1.25 -19.68 -4.25
C LEU A 80 1.05 -18.83 -3.00
N ASP A 81 2.04 -18.86 -2.13
CA ASP A 81 1.96 -18.16 -0.86
C ASP A 81 2.05 -16.65 -1.07
N ALA A 82 1.16 -15.91 -0.42
CA ALA A 82 1.20 -14.46 -0.45
C ALA A 82 2.16 -13.94 0.61
N ILE A 83 2.79 -12.80 0.32
CA ILE A 83 3.68 -12.12 1.24
C ILE A 83 3.17 -10.70 1.41
N VAL A 84 2.99 -10.28 2.66
CA VAL A 84 2.65 -8.90 3.00
C VAL A 84 3.71 -8.28 3.88
N TRP A 85 3.96 -6.99 3.69
CA TRP A 85 4.92 -6.24 4.50
C TRP A 85 4.34 -5.90 5.87
N LYS A 86 5.10 -6.23 6.92
CA LYS A 86 4.76 -6.03 8.32
C LYS A 86 5.60 -4.91 8.93
N THR A 87 5.42 -3.70 8.40
CA THR A 87 6.06 -2.47 8.85
C THR A 87 5.11 -1.29 8.68
N LEU A 88 5.40 -0.15 9.28
CA LEU A 88 4.64 1.08 9.08
C LEU A 88 4.72 1.52 7.61
N GLY A 89 3.56 1.77 7.00
CA GLY A 89 3.39 1.95 5.56
C GLY A 89 3.01 0.66 4.81
N GLY A 90 3.17 -0.51 5.43
CA GLY A 90 2.79 -1.81 4.87
C GLY A 90 3.38 -2.03 3.48
N ASN A 91 2.55 -2.43 2.52
CA ASN A 91 2.99 -2.78 1.17
C ASN A 91 3.50 -1.60 0.33
N SER A 92 3.44 -0.34 0.81
CA SER A 92 4.11 0.79 0.13
C SER A 92 5.65 0.71 0.14
N VAL A 93 6.22 -0.28 0.84
CA VAL A 93 7.66 -0.64 0.81
C VAL A 93 8.02 -1.47 -0.45
N ASN A 94 7.13 -1.59 -1.43
CA ASN A 94 7.27 -2.36 -2.68
C ASN A 94 8.45 -1.92 -3.59
N GLY A 95 8.41 -2.26 -4.88
CA GLY A 95 9.46 -1.87 -5.84
C GLY A 95 9.61 -0.37 -6.09
N GLY A 96 8.70 0.45 -5.57
CA GLY A 96 8.66 1.89 -5.79
C GLY A 96 7.99 2.30 -7.11
N GLY A 97 7.46 1.36 -7.89
CA GLY A 97 6.69 1.66 -9.08
C GLY A 97 5.47 2.53 -8.78
N MET A 98 5.27 3.59 -9.56
CA MET A 98 4.18 4.55 -9.40
C MET A 98 3.31 4.60 -10.65
N GLU A 99 2.18 3.91 -10.57
CA GLU A 99 1.20 3.82 -11.64
C GLU A 99 -0.12 4.49 -11.21
N ARG A 100 -0.86 5.00 -12.19
CA ARG A 100 -2.23 5.52 -12.00
C ARG A 100 -3.22 4.53 -12.60
N MET A 101 -4.39 4.43 -11.96
CA MET A 101 -5.46 3.62 -12.52
C MET A 101 -6.05 4.35 -13.73
N MET A 102 -6.25 3.62 -14.83
CA MET A 102 -6.70 4.17 -16.10
C MET A 102 -8.13 4.70 -16.00
N ALA A 103 -8.49 5.63 -16.88
CA ALA A 103 -9.82 6.25 -16.84
C ALA A 103 -10.95 5.23 -16.99
N ASN A 104 -10.77 4.22 -17.85
CA ASN A 104 -11.75 3.16 -18.07
C ASN A 104 -11.91 2.25 -16.84
N ASP A 105 -10.86 2.03 -16.06
CA ASP A 105 -10.94 1.20 -14.85
C ASP A 105 -11.76 1.89 -13.74
N TRP A 106 -11.71 3.21 -13.65
CA TRP A 106 -12.58 3.98 -12.74
C TRP A 106 -14.07 3.83 -13.07
N ASN A 107 -14.42 3.61 -14.34
CA ASN A 107 -15.82 3.35 -14.71
C ASN A 107 -16.35 2.07 -14.07
N SER A 108 -15.51 1.06 -13.84
CA SER A 108 -15.91 -0.15 -13.12
C SER A 108 -16.35 0.15 -11.69
N PHE A 109 -15.75 1.14 -11.02
CA PHE A 109 -16.20 1.59 -9.70
C PHE A 109 -17.53 2.32 -9.77
N VAL A 110 -17.73 3.19 -10.76
CA VAL A 110 -19.01 3.87 -10.97
C VAL A 110 -20.12 2.86 -11.27
N ASP A 111 -19.87 1.86 -12.10
CA ASP A 111 -20.85 0.82 -12.43
C ASP A 111 -21.20 -0.03 -11.20
N ALA A 112 -20.20 -0.40 -10.41
CA ALA A 112 -20.39 -1.22 -9.21
C ALA A 112 -21.10 -0.48 -8.07
N THR A 113 -20.82 0.81 -7.90
CA THR A 113 -21.31 1.61 -6.75
C THR A 113 -22.49 2.50 -7.09
N ARG A 114 -22.70 2.80 -8.38
CA ARG A 114 -23.59 3.85 -8.89
C ARG A 114 -23.26 5.24 -8.35
N ASP A 115 -22.00 5.44 -7.92
CA ASP A 115 -21.51 6.71 -7.40
C ASP A 115 -20.54 7.35 -8.41
N THR A 116 -21.01 8.42 -9.05
CA THR A 116 -20.24 9.19 -10.04
C THR A 116 -19.05 9.95 -9.41
N SER A 117 -18.96 10.00 -8.07
CA SER A 117 -17.78 10.55 -7.39
C SER A 117 -16.50 9.77 -7.70
N PHE A 118 -16.62 8.51 -8.13
CA PHE A 118 -15.51 7.66 -8.57
C PHE A 118 -15.07 7.86 -10.03
N HIS A 119 -15.70 8.74 -10.81
CA HIS A 119 -15.20 9.03 -12.16
C HIS A 119 -13.73 9.48 -12.12
N HIS A 120 -12.97 9.08 -13.14
CA HIS A 120 -11.53 9.37 -13.24
C HIS A 120 -11.19 10.85 -13.02
N GLU A 121 -11.96 11.76 -13.59
CA GLU A 121 -11.76 13.21 -13.43
C GLU A 121 -11.78 13.63 -11.96
N ASN A 122 -12.71 13.07 -11.17
CA ASN A 122 -12.82 13.31 -9.74
C ASN A 122 -11.66 12.67 -8.97
N MET A 123 -11.24 11.46 -9.37
CA MET A 123 -10.19 10.73 -8.68
C MET A 123 -8.79 11.25 -9.00
N SER A 124 -8.61 11.83 -10.19
CA SER A 124 -7.35 12.39 -10.67
C SER A 124 -6.76 13.46 -9.74
N ARG A 125 -7.63 14.20 -9.05
CA ARG A 125 -7.21 15.21 -8.05
C ARG A 125 -6.44 14.60 -6.89
N TYR A 126 -6.76 13.36 -6.49
CA TYR A 126 -6.09 12.70 -5.39
C TYR A 126 -4.67 12.26 -5.78
N TYR A 127 -4.42 11.91 -7.04
CA TYR A 127 -3.06 11.69 -7.52
C TYR A 127 -2.22 12.95 -7.31
N LYS A 128 -2.69 14.12 -7.77
CA LYS A 128 -1.98 15.39 -7.55
C LYS A 128 -1.80 15.75 -6.06
N MET A 129 -2.71 15.36 -5.18
CA MET A 129 -2.57 15.58 -3.73
C MET A 129 -1.51 14.69 -3.06
N VAL A 130 -1.24 13.52 -3.64
CA VAL A 130 -0.26 12.55 -3.13
C VAL A 130 1.14 12.90 -3.65
N GLU A 131 1.24 13.36 -4.88
CA GLU A 131 2.48 13.53 -5.63
C GLU A 131 3.28 14.77 -5.26
N ASN A 132 4.58 14.57 -5.08
CA ASN A 132 5.63 15.56 -5.27
C ASN A 132 6.57 15.05 -6.36
N PHE A 133 6.16 15.30 -7.60
CA PHE A 133 6.76 14.79 -8.81
C PHE A 133 7.94 15.63 -9.26
N THR A 134 9.00 14.94 -9.66
CA THR A 134 10.23 15.51 -10.20
C THR A 134 10.66 14.68 -11.41
N SER A 135 11.33 15.32 -12.37
CA SER A 135 11.87 14.61 -13.53
C SER A 135 13.21 15.21 -13.96
N THR A 136 14.07 14.37 -14.55
CA THR A 136 15.26 14.84 -15.27
C THR A 136 14.92 15.60 -16.54
N ASP A 137 13.71 15.39 -17.09
CA ASP A 137 13.13 16.18 -18.17
C ASP A 137 12.08 17.12 -17.60
N SER A 138 12.39 18.42 -17.56
CA SER A 138 11.51 19.44 -16.98
C SER A 138 10.18 19.60 -17.74
N SER A 139 10.09 19.15 -18.99
CA SER A 139 8.84 19.19 -19.76
C SER A 139 7.76 18.26 -19.21
N LEU A 140 8.16 17.21 -18.50
CA LEU A 140 7.25 16.25 -17.86
C LEU A 140 6.68 16.78 -16.54
N VAL A 141 7.32 17.78 -15.94
CA VAL A 141 6.80 18.47 -14.74
C VAL A 141 5.69 19.43 -15.19
N SER A 142 4.52 18.86 -15.46
CA SER A 142 3.38 19.55 -16.03
C SER A 142 2.19 19.59 -15.07
N ASN A 143 1.09 20.24 -15.49
CA ASN A 143 -0.10 20.41 -14.65
C ASN A 143 -0.84 19.10 -14.33
N ILE A 144 -0.49 17.97 -14.95
CA ILE A 144 -1.08 16.67 -14.64
C ILE A 144 -0.45 16.01 -13.40
N HIS A 145 0.69 16.51 -12.91
CA HIS A 145 1.35 16.03 -11.70
C HIS A 145 1.14 16.95 -10.49
N GLY A 146 1.25 16.36 -9.31
CA GLY A 146 1.39 17.12 -8.06
C GLY A 146 2.85 17.46 -7.77
N ASN A 147 3.12 18.63 -7.18
CA ASN A 147 4.46 19.08 -6.80
C ASN A 147 4.59 19.44 -5.31
N ASN A 148 3.55 19.16 -4.51
CA ASN A 148 3.46 19.56 -3.11
C ASN A 148 2.92 18.44 -2.20
N GLY A 149 2.72 17.24 -2.76
CA GLY A 149 2.28 16.07 -2.01
C GLY A 149 3.38 15.50 -1.11
N PRO A 150 3.02 14.59 -0.20
CA PRO A 150 3.99 13.97 0.70
C PRO A 150 4.85 12.90 0.01
N ILE A 151 4.33 12.19 -1.01
CA ILE A 151 5.08 11.11 -1.68
C ILE A 151 5.96 11.73 -2.76
N LYS A 152 7.27 11.61 -2.58
CA LYS A 152 8.23 12.02 -3.60
C LYS A 152 8.26 10.99 -4.71
N ILE A 153 8.08 11.45 -5.94
CA ILE A 153 8.13 10.64 -7.15
C ILE A 153 9.15 11.25 -8.07
N THR A 154 10.03 10.43 -8.60
CA THR A 154 11.03 10.84 -9.58
C THR A 154 10.94 9.96 -10.80
N GLN A 155 10.85 10.62 -11.94
CA GLN A 155 11.07 10.01 -13.23
C GLN A 155 12.46 10.37 -13.73
N ALA A 156 13.28 9.36 -13.99
CA ALA A 156 14.62 9.55 -14.53
C ALA A 156 14.76 8.74 -15.81
N HIS A 157 15.29 9.36 -16.85
CA HIS A 157 15.55 8.69 -18.12
C HIS A 157 17.03 8.42 -18.27
N ASP A 158 17.37 7.16 -18.49
CA ASP A 158 18.63 6.79 -19.12
C ASP A 158 18.46 6.99 -20.64
N THR A 159 19.32 7.81 -21.25
CA THR A 159 19.21 8.18 -22.67
C THR A 159 19.37 6.99 -23.61
N ILE A 160 20.14 5.96 -23.24
CA ILE A 160 20.31 4.75 -24.05
C ILE A 160 19.04 3.91 -24.00
N PHE A 161 18.52 3.66 -22.79
CA PHE A 161 17.28 2.88 -22.64
C PHE A 161 16.07 3.58 -23.25
N LYS A 162 16.04 4.91 -23.22
CA LYS A 162 15.03 5.73 -23.90
C LYS A 162 14.94 5.41 -25.39
N GLU A 163 16.05 5.45 -26.10
CA GLU A 163 16.06 5.17 -27.55
C GLU A 163 15.76 3.70 -27.86
N VAL A 164 16.25 2.77 -27.03
CA VAL A 164 15.94 1.34 -27.19
C VAL A 164 14.43 1.09 -27.10
N TRP A 165 13.76 1.59 -26.06
CA TRP A 165 12.33 1.34 -25.88
C TRP A 165 11.46 2.07 -26.90
N LYS A 166 11.89 3.24 -27.40
CA LYS A 166 11.25 3.90 -28.54
C LYS A 166 11.32 3.06 -29.82
N ASN A 167 12.48 2.48 -30.11
CA ASN A 167 12.65 1.60 -31.26
C ASN A 167 11.81 0.32 -31.14
N VAL A 168 11.73 -0.27 -29.94
CA VAL A 168 10.86 -1.42 -29.67
C VAL A 168 9.40 -1.06 -29.93
N ALA A 169 8.91 0.08 -29.43
CA ALA A 169 7.55 0.53 -29.68
C ALA A 169 7.29 0.70 -31.20
N HIS A 170 8.23 1.30 -31.92
CA HIS A 170 8.15 1.44 -33.38
C HIS A 170 8.11 0.09 -34.11
N GLU A 171 8.98 -0.86 -33.75
CA GLU A 171 9.01 -2.20 -34.35
C GLU A 171 7.73 -3.01 -34.08
N LEU A 172 7.12 -2.81 -32.92
CA LEU A 172 5.85 -3.42 -32.55
C LEU A 172 4.63 -2.67 -33.13
N ASN A 173 4.84 -1.51 -33.76
CA ASN A 173 3.77 -0.61 -34.19
C ASN A 173 2.85 -0.19 -33.03
N GLU A 174 3.45 0.11 -31.87
CA GLU A 174 2.79 0.53 -30.63
C GLU A 174 3.10 2.00 -30.31
N ALA A 175 2.20 2.64 -29.56
CA ALA A 175 2.45 3.98 -29.06
C ALA A 175 3.57 3.98 -28.01
N PHE A 176 4.31 5.09 -27.94
CA PHE A 176 5.30 5.33 -26.90
C PHE A 176 5.05 6.67 -26.24
N SER A 177 4.87 6.66 -24.92
CA SER A 177 4.83 7.87 -24.11
C SER A 177 6.03 7.94 -23.19
N GLU A 178 6.52 9.14 -22.95
CA GLU A 178 7.50 9.35 -21.89
C GLU A 178 6.83 9.51 -20.53
N ASP A 179 5.54 9.82 -20.45
CA ASP A 179 4.82 10.04 -19.20
C ASP A 179 3.64 9.06 -19.09
N LEU A 180 3.74 8.10 -18.18
CA LEU A 180 2.69 7.11 -17.93
C LEU A 180 1.35 7.75 -17.50
N ALA A 181 1.36 9.00 -17.04
CA ALA A 181 0.16 9.72 -16.63
C ALA A 181 -0.59 10.44 -17.77
N ASP A 182 -0.13 10.34 -19.02
CA ASP A 182 -0.65 11.09 -20.17
C ASP A 182 -1.98 10.59 -20.77
N ASN A 183 -2.66 9.65 -20.10
CA ASN A 183 -3.88 8.96 -20.57
C ASN A 183 -3.71 8.17 -21.87
N MET A 184 -2.50 7.74 -22.23
CA MET A 184 -2.29 6.77 -23.31
C MET A 184 -3.02 5.45 -23.00
N ASP A 185 -4.01 5.09 -23.83
CA ASP A 185 -4.88 3.91 -23.63
C ASP A 185 -4.11 2.57 -23.69
N HIS A 186 -3.16 2.45 -24.62
CA HIS A 186 -2.24 1.31 -24.72
C HIS A 186 -0.93 1.77 -25.36
N GLY A 187 0.17 1.08 -25.01
CA GLY A 187 1.50 1.36 -25.54
C GLY A 187 2.59 1.09 -24.53
N LEU A 188 3.76 1.68 -24.76
CA LEU A 188 4.92 1.57 -23.89
C LEU A 188 5.19 2.93 -23.23
N SER A 189 5.50 2.91 -21.93
CA SER A 189 5.89 4.11 -21.20
C SER A 189 6.90 3.80 -20.10
N PHE A 190 7.58 4.85 -19.63
CA PHE A 190 8.45 4.74 -18.47
C PHE A 190 7.65 4.85 -17.18
N GLU A 191 7.89 3.91 -16.27
CA GLU A 191 7.30 3.95 -14.93
C GLU A 191 8.07 4.94 -14.04
N PRO A 192 7.43 5.99 -13.51
CA PRO A 192 8.01 6.81 -12.45
C PRO A 192 8.24 5.98 -11.19
N SER A 193 9.21 6.37 -10.37
CA SER A 193 9.49 5.67 -9.13
C SER A 193 9.31 6.54 -7.89
N SER A 194 8.85 5.97 -6.79
CA SER A 194 8.77 6.62 -5.46
C SER A 194 10.14 6.66 -4.78
N TYR A 195 11.21 6.87 -5.55
CA TYR A 195 12.56 7.07 -5.06
C TYR A 195 13.07 8.43 -5.52
N THR A 196 13.67 9.19 -4.61
CA THR A 196 14.34 10.45 -4.91
C THR A 196 15.70 10.44 -4.22
N ASP A 197 16.77 10.78 -4.95
CA ASP A 197 18.15 10.74 -4.45
C ASP A 197 18.55 9.38 -3.83
N GLY A 198 18.06 8.29 -4.43
CA GLY A 198 18.28 6.92 -3.95
C GLY A 198 17.50 6.55 -2.68
N LEU A 199 16.63 7.43 -2.17
CA LEU A 199 15.81 7.20 -0.99
C LEU A 199 14.34 6.97 -1.37
N ARG A 200 13.77 5.89 -0.85
CA ARG A 200 12.36 5.56 -0.94
C ARG A 200 11.52 6.61 -0.24
N SER A 201 10.42 6.99 -0.87
CA SER A 201 9.27 7.65 -0.29
C SER A 201 8.10 6.66 -0.27
N TRP A 202 7.59 6.37 0.93
CA TRP A 202 6.46 5.45 1.13
C TRP A 202 5.53 5.97 2.22
N SER A 203 4.34 5.39 2.38
CA SER A 203 3.32 6.00 3.23
C SER A 203 3.73 6.13 4.70
N GLY A 204 4.57 5.22 5.21
CA GLY A 204 5.05 5.27 6.59
C GLY A 204 5.97 6.45 6.86
N ASP A 205 6.92 6.74 5.95
CA ASP A 205 7.86 7.83 6.14
C ASP A 205 7.28 9.18 5.68
N ALA A 206 6.64 9.21 4.52
CA ALA A 206 6.13 10.43 3.89
C ALA A 206 4.95 11.06 4.63
N TYR A 207 4.01 10.24 5.14
CA TYR A 207 2.88 10.75 5.89
C TYR A 207 3.17 10.78 7.38
N LEU A 208 3.54 9.65 8.00
CA LEU A 208 3.53 9.57 9.47
C LEU A 208 4.74 10.21 10.13
N THR A 209 5.96 10.02 9.61
CA THR A 209 7.17 10.56 10.27
C THR A 209 7.10 12.08 10.51
N PRO A 210 6.77 12.94 9.51
CA PRO A 210 6.61 14.37 9.75
C PRO A 210 5.37 14.69 10.60
N ASN A 211 4.28 13.93 10.44
CA ASN A 211 3.02 14.21 11.15
C ASN A 211 3.09 13.88 12.64
N ILE A 212 3.72 12.77 13.03
CA ILE A 212 3.89 12.39 14.45
C ILE A 212 4.68 13.47 15.21
N ALA A 213 5.71 14.05 14.58
CA ALA A 213 6.50 15.11 15.17
C ALA A 213 5.72 16.44 15.30
N LYS A 214 4.81 16.71 14.35
CA LYS A 214 4.09 17.98 14.24
C LYS A 214 2.75 18.00 14.98
N TYR A 215 2.06 16.86 15.08
CA TYR A 215 0.67 16.76 15.54
C TYR A 215 0.56 15.86 16.78
N PRO A 216 0.53 16.43 18.00
CA PRO A 216 0.46 15.66 19.24
C PRO A 216 -0.87 14.90 19.41
N ASN A 217 -1.89 15.26 18.64
CA ASN A 217 -3.19 14.56 18.57
C ASN A 217 -3.15 13.27 17.73
N LEU A 218 -2.01 12.92 17.12
CA LEU A 218 -1.80 11.66 16.42
C LEU A 218 -1.05 10.65 17.30
N LYS A 219 -1.75 9.63 17.78
CA LYS A 219 -1.16 8.49 18.49
C LYS A 219 -0.99 7.31 17.55
N VAL A 220 0.25 6.86 17.35
CA VAL A 220 0.56 5.67 16.56
C VAL A 220 1.08 4.56 17.47
N MET A 221 0.39 3.43 17.50
CA MET A 221 0.80 2.23 18.22
C MET A 221 1.28 1.19 17.22
N THR A 222 2.60 1.04 17.12
CA THR A 222 3.27 0.02 16.29
C THR A 222 3.46 -1.28 17.06
N SER A 223 3.86 -2.34 16.37
CA SER A 223 4.04 -3.69 16.95
C SER A 223 2.81 -4.14 17.75
N THR A 224 1.63 -3.70 17.33
CA THR A 224 0.36 -3.83 18.05
C THR A 224 -0.68 -4.47 17.14
N THR A 225 -1.19 -5.63 17.55
CA THR A 225 -2.06 -6.46 16.72
C THR A 225 -3.52 -6.23 17.09
N ALA A 226 -4.30 -5.66 16.17
CA ALA A 226 -5.75 -5.64 16.30
C ALA A 226 -6.33 -7.05 16.18
N ILE A 227 -7.30 -7.37 17.05
CA ILE A 227 -7.87 -8.72 17.16
C ILE A 227 -9.28 -8.74 16.60
N LYS A 228 -10.20 -7.97 17.19
CA LYS A 228 -11.60 -7.92 16.78
C LYS A 228 -12.29 -6.67 17.30
N PHE A 229 -13.34 -6.28 16.60
CA PHE A 229 -14.32 -5.31 17.09
C PHE A 229 -15.32 -6.00 18.01
N ASN A 230 -15.66 -5.33 19.10
CA ASN A 230 -16.78 -5.70 19.93
C ASN A 230 -18.00 -4.86 19.51
N LEU A 231 -19.03 -5.55 19.04
CA LEU A 231 -20.28 -4.94 18.59
C LEU A 231 -21.37 -5.11 19.64
N ASN A 232 -22.18 -4.08 19.79
CA ASN A 232 -23.46 -4.11 20.47
C ASN A 232 -24.47 -4.86 19.58
N GLU A 233 -25.05 -5.94 20.10
CA GLU A 233 -25.91 -6.83 19.30
C GLU A 233 -27.24 -6.19 18.90
N ILE A 234 -27.71 -5.21 19.66
CA ILE A 234 -28.99 -4.51 19.44
C ILE A 234 -28.79 -3.34 18.48
N THR A 235 -27.88 -2.42 18.80
CA THR A 235 -27.68 -1.19 18.02
C THR A 235 -26.81 -1.42 16.78
N LYS A 236 -26.12 -2.56 16.71
CA LYS A 236 -25.11 -2.90 15.69
C LYS A 236 -23.94 -1.90 15.64
N ARG A 237 -23.80 -1.04 16.64
CA ARG A 237 -22.63 -0.14 16.77
C ARG A 237 -21.43 -0.90 17.32
N ILE A 238 -20.24 -0.45 16.93
CA ILE A 238 -18.96 -0.90 17.49
C ILE A 238 -18.75 -0.17 18.81
N ASP A 239 -18.55 -0.92 19.89
CA ASP A 239 -18.27 -0.38 21.23
C ASP A 239 -16.77 -0.12 21.42
N ASN A 240 -15.92 -1.01 20.88
CA ASN A 240 -14.46 -0.90 20.92
C ASN A 240 -13.78 -1.86 19.94
N ILE A 241 -12.48 -1.62 19.69
CA ILE A 241 -11.55 -2.59 19.09
C ILE A 241 -10.65 -3.17 20.19
N LEU A 242 -10.59 -4.50 20.29
CA LEU A 242 -9.61 -5.19 21.12
C LEU A 242 -8.30 -5.33 20.35
N PHE A 243 -7.19 -4.97 20.97
CA PHE A 243 -5.85 -5.17 20.41
C PHE A 243 -4.82 -5.53 21.48
N LEU A 244 -3.75 -6.18 21.03
CA LEU A 244 -2.63 -6.64 21.87
C LEU A 244 -1.37 -5.85 21.49
N SER A 245 -0.79 -5.16 22.46
CA SER A 245 0.56 -4.60 22.36
C SER A 245 1.53 -5.38 23.27
N PHE A 246 2.78 -4.93 23.35
CA PHE A 246 3.75 -5.47 24.30
C PHE A 246 3.31 -5.33 25.76
N ASP A 247 2.56 -4.27 26.08
CA ASP A 247 2.07 -3.97 27.45
C ASP A 247 0.78 -4.74 27.79
N GLY A 248 0.33 -5.64 26.91
CA GLY A 248 -0.86 -6.46 27.10
C GLY A 248 -2.06 -6.00 26.28
N PHE A 249 -3.26 -6.31 26.78
CA PHE A 249 -4.51 -6.05 26.07
C PHE A 249 -5.04 -4.63 26.29
N PHE A 250 -5.55 -4.04 25.22
CA PHE A 250 -6.15 -2.70 25.20
C PHE A 250 -7.50 -2.70 24.48
N TYR A 251 -8.35 -1.74 24.85
CA TYR A 251 -9.54 -1.37 24.10
C TYR A 251 -9.38 0.01 23.47
N GLY A 252 -9.57 0.10 22.15
CA GLY A 252 -9.65 1.35 21.42
C GLY A 252 -11.10 1.80 21.30
N VAL A 253 -11.42 3.01 21.79
CA VAL A 253 -12.76 3.60 21.73
C VAL A 253 -12.74 4.81 20.80
N ALA A 254 -13.52 4.76 19.72
CA ALA A 254 -13.70 5.88 18.81
C ALA A 254 -14.92 6.70 19.24
N LYS A 255 -14.77 8.01 19.38
CA LYS A 255 -15.90 8.94 19.63
C LYS A 255 -16.72 9.16 18.37
N LYS A 256 -16.10 9.02 17.18
CA LYS A 256 -16.73 9.23 15.88
C LYS A 256 -16.76 7.93 15.09
N GLU A 257 -15.63 7.52 14.53
CA GLU A 257 -15.59 6.39 13.59
C GLU A 257 -14.42 5.45 13.82
N TYR A 258 -14.69 4.18 13.56
CA TYR A 258 -13.67 3.15 13.38
C TYR A 258 -13.40 2.99 11.89
N ILE A 259 -12.12 3.01 11.51
CA ILE A 259 -11.71 2.82 10.12
C ILE A 259 -10.85 1.56 10.02
N LEU A 260 -11.26 0.61 9.19
CA LEU A 260 -10.54 -0.64 8.97
C LEU A 260 -9.71 -0.56 7.68
N SER A 261 -8.39 -0.51 7.85
CA SER A 261 -7.38 -0.35 6.79
C SER A 261 -6.27 -1.40 6.91
N ALA A 262 -6.61 -2.62 7.34
CA ALA A 262 -5.65 -3.70 7.61
C ALA A 262 -5.19 -4.45 6.34
N GLY A 263 -5.55 -3.96 5.15
CA GLY A 263 -5.24 -4.58 3.87
C GLY A 263 -6.19 -5.71 3.50
N THR A 264 -6.06 -6.20 2.26
CA THR A 264 -7.00 -7.15 1.63
C THR A 264 -7.14 -8.48 2.39
N PHE A 265 -6.08 -8.94 3.04
CA PHE A 265 -6.10 -10.20 3.80
C PHE A 265 -6.62 -10.03 5.23
N TYR A 266 -6.17 -9.01 5.96
CA TYR A 266 -6.50 -8.89 7.38
C TYR A 266 -7.78 -8.11 7.67
N SER A 267 -8.22 -7.22 6.79
CA SER A 267 -9.51 -6.55 6.97
C SER A 267 -10.67 -7.56 7.05
N PRO A 268 -10.86 -8.48 6.08
CA PRO A 268 -11.90 -9.50 6.21
C PRO A 268 -11.63 -10.48 7.37
N HIS A 269 -10.38 -10.78 7.69
CA HIS A 269 -10.05 -11.62 8.84
C HIS A 269 -10.53 -10.99 10.17
N ILE A 270 -10.25 -9.70 10.38
CA ILE A 270 -10.70 -8.96 11.57
C ILE A 270 -12.23 -8.87 11.60
N LEU A 271 -12.89 -8.63 10.46
CA LEU A 271 -14.36 -8.67 10.38
C LEU A 271 -14.91 -10.03 10.82
N MET A 272 -14.34 -11.13 10.31
CA MET A 272 -14.75 -12.49 10.70
C MET A 272 -14.52 -12.75 12.20
N LEU A 273 -13.37 -12.38 12.76
CA LEU A 273 -13.11 -12.47 14.20
C LEU A 273 -14.06 -11.60 15.05
N SER A 274 -14.66 -10.59 14.44
CA SER A 274 -15.68 -9.72 15.04
C SER A 274 -17.10 -10.29 14.93
N GLY A 275 -17.28 -11.46 14.31
CA GLY A 275 -18.58 -12.07 14.06
C GLY A 275 -19.31 -11.50 12.84
N ILE A 276 -18.59 -10.86 11.92
CA ILE A 276 -19.11 -10.29 10.67
C ILE A 276 -18.58 -11.11 9.49
N GLY A 277 -19.45 -11.90 8.85
CA GLY A 277 -19.02 -12.79 7.77
C GLY A 277 -20.04 -13.85 7.40
N ASP A 278 -19.58 -14.87 6.68
CA ASP A 278 -20.40 -16.04 6.34
C ASP A 278 -20.75 -16.87 7.59
N PRO A 279 -22.04 -17.02 7.95
CA PRO A 279 -22.46 -17.73 9.15
C PRO A 279 -21.87 -19.14 9.28
N GLU A 280 -21.73 -19.87 8.17
CA GLU A 280 -21.22 -21.25 8.17
C GLU A 280 -19.73 -21.29 8.50
N ILE A 281 -18.96 -20.34 7.95
CA ILE A 281 -17.52 -20.20 8.25
C ILE A 281 -17.34 -19.79 9.71
N LEU A 282 -18.11 -18.81 10.19
CA LEU A 282 -18.03 -18.32 11.56
C LEU A 282 -18.35 -19.44 12.58
N GLN A 283 -19.42 -20.19 12.34
CA GLN A 283 -19.82 -21.31 13.20
C GLN A 283 -18.77 -22.43 13.24
N LYS A 284 -18.17 -22.77 12.08
CA LYS A 284 -17.06 -23.75 12.01
C LYS A 284 -15.88 -23.36 12.93
N HIS A 285 -15.65 -22.06 13.11
CA HIS A 285 -14.60 -21.53 13.98
C HIS A 285 -15.10 -21.13 15.38
N GLN A 286 -16.32 -21.51 15.76
CA GLN A 286 -16.94 -21.19 17.06
C GLN A 286 -17.02 -19.67 17.34
N ILE A 287 -17.19 -18.88 16.28
CA ILE A 287 -17.37 -17.43 16.35
C ILE A 287 -18.88 -17.13 16.28
N PRO A 288 -19.47 -16.46 17.29
CA PRO A 288 -20.86 -16.04 17.23
C PRO A 288 -21.12 -15.11 16.04
N VAL A 289 -22.19 -15.40 15.29
CA VAL A 289 -22.62 -14.58 14.14
C VAL A 289 -23.32 -13.33 14.67
N LYS A 290 -22.67 -12.18 14.52
CA LYS A 290 -23.22 -10.86 14.92
C LYS A 290 -23.88 -10.13 13.76
N HIS A 291 -23.34 -10.32 12.56
CA HIS A 291 -23.87 -9.81 11.30
C HIS A 291 -23.51 -10.75 10.16
N GLU A 292 -24.51 -11.23 9.43
CA GLU A 292 -24.30 -12.03 8.24
C GLU A 292 -23.83 -11.15 7.09
N LEU A 293 -22.64 -11.45 6.56
CA LEU A 293 -22.09 -10.81 5.37
C LEU A 293 -21.20 -11.80 4.61
N ARG A 294 -21.84 -12.69 3.84
CA ARG A 294 -21.19 -13.87 3.22
C ARG A 294 -20.02 -13.53 2.28
N GLN A 295 -19.97 -12.30 1.76
CA GLN A 295 -18.93 -11.86 0.84
C GLN A 295 -17.61 -11.47 1.55
N VAL A 296 -17.59 -11.36 2.87
CA VAL A 296 -16.35 -11.09 3.63
C VAL A 296 -15.33 -12.19 3.36
N GLY A 297 -14.16 -11.80 2.85
CA GLY A 297 -13.07 -12.72 2.51
C GLY A 297 -13.24 -13.47 1.19
N LYS A 298 -14.25 -13.11 0.39
CA LYS A 298 -14.47 -13.64 -0.97
C LYS A 298 -13.98 -12.63 -2.02
N HIS A 299 -14.00 -13.04 -3.30
CA HIS A 299 -13.62 -12.20 -4.44
C HIS A 299 -12.23 -11.58 -4.33
N MET A 300 -11.27 -12.33 -3.77
CA MET A 300 -9.87 -11.92 -3.79
C MET A 300 -9.37 -11.91 -5.23
N MET A 301 -8.79 -10.78 -5.63
CA MET A 301 -8.20 -10.57 -6.94
C MET A 301 -6.76 -10.09 -6.73
N ASP A 302 -5.87 -10.53 -7.61
CA ASP A 302 -4.46 -10.14 -7.64
C ASP A 302 -3.93 -10.26 -9.06
N ASN A 303 -2.79 -9.64 -9.33
CA ASN A 303 -2.13 -9.71 -10.62
C ASN A 303 -1.17 -10.90 -10.66
N GLY A 304 -1.43 -11.85 -11.57
CA GLY A 304 -0.53 -12.95 -11.83
C GLY A 304 0.72 -12.47 -12.58
N ALA A 305 1.90 -12.71 -12.04
CA ALA A 305 3.17 -12.33 -12.65
C ALA A 305 3.95 -13.54 -13.19
N ILE A 306 4.51 -13.41 -14.38
CA ILE A 306 5.49 -14.33 -14.95
C ILE A 306 6.78 -13.54 -15.19
N ILE A 307 7.90 -14.07 -14.73
CA ILE A 307 9.22 -13.43 -14.92
C ILE A 307 9.90 -14.10 -16.11
N VAL A 308 10.13 -13.34 -17.17
CA VAL A 308 10.94 -13.75 -18.33
C VAL A 308 12.29 -13.04 -18.24
N ARG A 309 13.39 -13.80 -18.36
CA ARG A 309 14.76 -13.29 -18.21
C ARG A 309 15.52 -13.44 -19.53
N TYR A 310 16.17 -12.36 -19.93
CA TYR A 310 17.02 -12.32 -21.13
C TYR A 310 18.45 -11.98 -20.74
N LYS A 311 19.42 -12.61 -21.43
CA LYS A 311 20.82 -12.21 -21.35
C LYS A 311 21.04 -11.09 -22.36
N THR A 312 21.59 -9.97 -21.92
CA THR A 312 21.97 -8.85 -22.80
C THR A 312 23.48 -8.89 -23.07
N GLU A 313 23.88 -8.46 -24.26
CA GLU A 313 25.26 -8.17 -24.62
C GLU A 313 25.39 -6.64 -24.73
N ASN A 314 26.37 -6.03 -24.05
CA ASN A 314 26.73 -4.61 -24.19
C ASN A 314 25.73 -3.55 -23.65
N LEU A 315 24.77 -3.91 -22.80
CA LEU A 315 23.98 -2.94 -22.04
C LEU A 315 24.42 -2.94 -20.56
N PRO A 316 25.13 -1.92 -20.07
CA PRO A 316 25.40 -1.80 -18.65
C PRO A 316 24.08 -1.50 -17.94
N ILE A 317 23.46 -2.52 -17.35
CA ILE A 317 22.23 -2.40 -16.52
C ILE A 317 22.47 -1.48 -15.30
N ASN A 318 23.72 -1.09 -15.02
CA ASN A 318 24.12 -0.30 -13.85
C ASN A 318 23.83 1.22 -13.93
N GLN A 319 23.34 1.77 -15.05
CA GLN A 319 23.31 3.25 -15.21
C GLN A 319 21.98 3.96 -14.92
N SER A 320 20.87 3.23 -14.71
CA SER A 320 19.59 3.84 -14.33
C SER A 320 19.36 3.90 -12.80
N ILE A 321 20.42 3.64 -12.02
CA ILE A 321 20.41 3.82 -10.56
C ILE A 321 21.67 4.59 -10.17
N PRO A 322 21.58 5.81 -9.60
CA PRO A 322 22.70 6.39 -8.87
C PRO A 322 22.87 5.58 -7.58
N VAL A 323 23.54 4.44 -7.69
CA VAL A 323 24.14 3.72 -6.57
C VAL A 323 25.64 3.85 -6.72
N GLY A 324 26.29 4.26 -5.62
CA GLY A 324 27.74 4.37 -5.53
C GLY A 324 28.44 3.13 -6.08
N GLU A 325 29.64 3.34 -6.60
CA GLU A 325 30.41 2.54 -7.55
C GLU A 325 30.70 1.05 -7.20
N ASP A 326 30.18 0.51 -6.10
CA ASP A 326 30.59 -0.80 -5.58
C ASP A 326 29.41 -1.75 -5.30
N MET A 327 28.75 -2.27 -6.33
CA MET A 327 27.98 -3.52 -6.19
C MET A 327 28.31 -4.56 -7.26
N PRO A 328 28.69 -5.80 -6.87
CA PRO A 328 28.87 -6.88 -7.81
C PRO A 328 27.51 -7.31 -8.37
N LEU A 329 27.44 -7.30 -9.70
CA LEU A 329 26.38 -7.86 -10.54
C LEU A 329 25.96 -9.25 -10.04
N PHE A 330 24.67 -9.45 -9.75
CA PHE A 330 24.12 -10.80 -9.79
C PHE A 330 22.72 -10.83 -10.38
N SER A 331 22.68 -11.54 -11.51
CA SER A 331 21.62 -12.47 -11.90
C SER A 331 20.96 -13.12 -10.68
N ILE A 332 19.64 -13.07 -10.63
CA ILE A 332 18.85 -14.14 -10.00
C ILE A 332 18.31 -14.97 -11.15
#